data_AF-A0A537FIE6-F1
#
_entry.id   AF-A0A537FIE6-F1
#
_cell.length_a   1.000
_cell.length_b   1.000
_cell.length_c   1.000
_cell.angle_alpha   90.00
_cell.angle_beta   90.00
_cell.angle_gamma   90.00
#
_symmetry.space_group_name_H-M   'P 1'
#
loop_
_entity.id
_entity.type
_entity.pdbx_description
1 polymer ?
#
loop_
_entity_poly.entity_id
_entity_poly.type
_entity_poly.pdbx_seq_one_letter_code
_entity_poly.pdbx_strand_id
1 'polypeptide(L)'
;MPPRLWQVWWLYGIPTGLVAAAMFAIADNAREAGQAHWGDLLDIARLGVYWFWFRLVWKYSRNVGLRVWTITARATAVAGLVAMALS
;
A
#
# COMPACT_ATOMS: atom_id res chain seq x y z
N MET A 1 -4.58 22.32 -7.87
CA MET A 1 -4.67 22.21 -6.40
C MET A 1 -4.03 20.90 -5.98
N PRO A 2 -3.17 20.86 -4.95
CA PRO A 2 -2.61 19.60 -4.47
C PRO A 2 -3.73 18.66 -3.99
N PRO A 3 -3.64 17.34 -4.24
CA PRO A 3 -4.66 16.40 -3.80
C PRO A 3 -4.78 16.40 -2.27
N ARG A 4 -6.01 16.31 -1.78
CA ARG A 4 -6.30 16.26 -0.33
C ARG A 4 -6.02 14.86 0.20
N LEU A 5 -5.72 14.74 1.51
CA LEU A 5 -5.45 13.45 2.15
C LEU A 5 -6.55 12.42 1.88
N TRP A 6 -7.84 12.82 1.92
CA TRP A 6 -8.95 11.91 1.68
C TRP A 6 -8.95 11.34 0.24
N GLN A 7 -8.52 12.12 -0.75
CA GLN A 7 -8.39 11.66 -2.13
C GLN A 7 -7.26 10.64 -2.25
N VAL A 8 -6.11 10.92 -1.62
CA VAL A 8 -4.98 10.01 -1.58
C VAL A 8 -5.35 8.71 -0.85
N TRP A 9 -6.13 8.82 0.21
CA TRP A 9 -6.58 7.68 0.99
C TRP A 9 -7.55 6.80 0.20
N TRP A 10 -8.61 7.38 -0.37
CA TRP A 10 -9.67 6.61 -1.02
C TRP A 10 -9.40 6.34 -2.51
N LEU A 11 -9.05 7.36 -3.30
CA LEU A 11 -8.86 7.22 -4.75
C LEU A 11 -7.59 6.46 -5.10
N TYR A 12 -6.54 6.55 -4.29
CA TYR A 12 -5.31 5.79 -4.53
C TYR A 12 -5.24 4.54 -3.65
N GLY A 13 -5.79 4.55 -2.43
CA GLY A 13 -5.75 3.38 -1.55
C GLY A 13 -6.60 2.21 -2.04
N ILE A 14 -7.78 2.47 -2.61
CA ILE A 14 -8.62 1.39 -3.17
C ILE A 14 -7.91 0.68 -4.35
N PRO A 15 -7.41 1.38 -5.39
CA PRO A 15 -6.63 0.74 -6.45
C PRO A 15 -5.37 0.04 -5.94
N THR A 16 -4.62 0.66 -5.02
CA THR A 16 -3.42 0.03 -4.43
C THR A 16 -3.78 -1.27 -3.71
N GLY A 17 -4.87 -1.29 -2.93
CA GLY A 17 -5.35 -2.50 -2.27
C GLY A 17 -5.77 -3.60 -3.24
N LEU A 18 -6.51 -3.24 -4.30
CA LEU A 18 -6.92 -4.18 -5.35
C LEU A 18 -5.72 -4.77 -6.10
N VAL A 19 -4.77 -3.93 -6.50
CA VAL A 19 -3.53 -4.37 -7.15
C VAL A 19 -2.75 -5.28 -6.21
N ALA A 20 -2.60 -4.90 -4.94
CA ALA A 20 -1.89 -5.72 -3.97
C ALA A 20 -2.57 -7.08 -3.73
N ALA A 21 -3.90 -7.15 -3.72
CA ALA A 21 -4.65 -8.41 -3.59
C ALA A 21 -4.51 -9.27 -4.86
N ALA A 22 -4.59 -8.67 -6.04
CA ALA A 22 -4.38 -9.37 -7.30
C ALA A 22 -2.96 -9.96 -7.40
N MET A 23 -1.95 -9.18 -7.02
CA MET A 23 -0.55 -9.64 -7.01
C MET A 23 -0.34 -10.81 -6.05
N PHE A 24 -0.98 -10.78 -4.88
CA PHE A 24 -0.94 -11.89 -3.93
C PHE A 24 -1.58 -13.16 -4.51
N ALA A 25 -2.77 -13.05 -5.12
CA ALA A 25 -3.44 -14.20 -5.74
C ALA A 25 -2.67 -14.80 -6.93
N ILE A 26 -1.94 -13.95 -7.68
CA ILE A 26 -1.08 -14.41 -8.77
C ILE A 26 0.19 -15.06 -8.21
N ALA A 27 0.78 -14.50 -7.15
CA ALA A 27 1.96 -15.06 -6.50
C ALA A 27 1.67 -16.44 -5.91
N ASP A 28 0.49 -16.61 -5.30
CA ASP A 28 0.04 -17.87 -4.73
C ASP A 28 -0.14 -18.95 -5.80
N ASN A 29 -0.83 -18.63 -6.90
CA ASN A 29 -0.94 -19.53 -8.06
C ASN A 29 0.43 -19.87 -8.67
N ALA A 30 1.36 -18.92 -8.74
CA ALA A 30 2.71 -19.15 -9.25
C ALA A 30 3.51 -20.09 -8.33
N ARG A 31 3.32 -20.00 -7.01
CA ARG A 31 3.90 -20.91 -6.03
C ARG A 31 3.32 -22.31 -6.15
N GLU A 32 2.01 -22.44 -6.30
CA GLU A 32 1.35 -23.74 -6.56
C GLU A 32 1.83 -24.39 -7.87
N ALA A 33 2.11 -23.59 -8.89
CA ALA A 33 2.67 -24.05 -10.17
C ALA A 33 4.17 -24.42 -10.11
N GLY A 34 4.80 -24.38 -8.94
CA GLY A 34 6.23 -24.69 -8.74
C GLY A 34 7.19 -23.58 -9.19
N GLN A 35 6.68 -22.39 -9.51
CA GLN A 35 7.47 -21.23 -9.95
C GLN A 35 7.69 -20.23 -8.82
N ALA A 36 8.33 -20.68 -7.73
CA ALA A 36 8.57 -19.89 -6.52
C ALA A 36 9.26 -18.53 -6.77
N HIS A 37 10.13 -18.43 -7.78
CA HIS A 37 10.81 -17.19 -8.13
C HIS A 37 9.87 -16.06 -8.59
N TRP A 38 8.76 -16.42 -9.26
CA TRP A 38 7.75 -15.45 -9.68
C TRP A 38 6.90 -14.96 -8.50
N GLY A 39 6.69 -15.80 -7.49
CA GLY A 39 6.04 -15.40 -6.24
C GLY A 39 6.82 -14.30 -5.51
N ASP A 40 8.14 -14.46 -5.35
CA ASP A 40 8.99 -13.46 -4.69
C ASP A 40 9.06 -12.13 -5.46
N LEU A 41 9.15 -12.18 -6.79
CA LEU A 41 9.11 -10.98 -7.64
C LEU A 41 7.80 -10.20 -7.46
N LEU A 42 6.68 -10.92 -7.37
CA LEU A 42 5.36 -10.31 -7.17
C LEU A 42 5.21 -9.75 -5.75
N ASP A 43 5.76 -10.38 -4.73
CA ASP A 43 5.76 -9.84 -3.37
C ASP A 43 6.61 -8.57 -3.26
N ILE A 44 7.79 -8.53 -3.90
CA ILE A 44 8.62 -7.31 -3.97
C ILE A 44 7.86 -6.19 -4.70
N ALA A 45 7.22 -6.51 -5.82
CA ALA A 45 6.45 -5.53 -6.59
C ALA A 45 5.22 -5.02 -5.81
N ARG A 46 4.54 -5.89 -5.04
CA ARG A 46 3.44 -5.54 -4.13
C ARG A 46 3.90 -4.56 -3.06
N LEU A 47 5.07 -4.80 -2.49
CA LEU A 47 5.71 -3.91 -1.51
C LEU A 47 6.03 -2.54 -2.13
N GLY A 48 6.48 -2.51 -3.39
CA GLY A 48 6.69 -1.28 -4.15
C GLY A 48 5.41 -0.47 -4.39
N VAL A 49 4.32 -1.14 -4.75
CA VAL A 49 3.00 -0.51 -4.93
C VAL A 49 2.49 0.09 -3.61
N TYR A 50 2.65 -0.63 -2.50
CA TYR A 50 2.25 -0.13 -1.19
C TYR A 50 3.15 1.01 -0.71
N TRP A 51 4.46 0.94 -0.96
CA TRP A 51 5.41 2.00 -0.66
C TRP A 51 5.10 3.30 -1.41
N PHE A 52 4.68 3.20 -2.67
CA PHE A 52 4.25 4.35 -3.46
C PHE A 52 3.02 5.02 -2.81
N TRP A 53 2.01 4.24 -2.42
CA TRP A 53 0.84 4.75 -1.71
C TRP A 53 1.22 5.37 -0.36
N PHE A 54 2.08 4.71 0.42
CA PHE A 54 2.62 5.20 1.68
C PHE A 54 3.29 6.57 1.53
N ARG A 55 4.15 6.74 0.51
CA ARG A 55 4.80 8.04 0.21
C ARG A 55 3.78 9.13 -0.07
N LEU A 56 2.73 8.84 -0.83
CA LEU A 56 1.68 9.80 -1.14
C LEU A 56 0.93 10.18 0.14
N VAL A 57 0.48 9.20 0.92
CA VAL A 57 -0.19 9.45 2.22
C VAL A 57 0.70 10.30 3.13
N TRP A 58 1.99 9.97 3.25
CA TRP A 58 2.92 10.70 4.12
C TRP A 58 3.16 12.16 3.68
N LYS A 59 3.24 12.39 2.37
CA LYS A 59 3.41 13.72 1.77
C LYS A 59 2.15 14.57 1.97
N TYR A 60 0.98 13.99 1.74
CA TYR A 60 -0.31 14.69 1.78
C TYR A 60 -0.99 14.67 3.16
N SER A 61 -0.46 13.94 4.15
CA SER A 61 -1.00 13.96 5.52
C SER A 61 -0.86 15.33 6.20
N ARG A 62 0.08 16.16 5.73
CA ARG A 62 0.27 17.55 6.20
C ARG A 62 -0.78 18.53 5.66
N ASN A 63 -1.55 18.15 4.63
CA ASN A 63 -2.59 19.00 4.02
C ASN A 63 -3.94 18.92 4.75
N VAL A 64 -3.96 18.51 6.02
CA VAL A 64 -5.18 18.41 6.84
C VAL A 64 -5.10 19.38 8.00
N GLY A 65 -6.14 20.19 8.19
CA GLY A 65 -6.18 21.22 9.23
C GLY A 65 -6.15 20.67 10.67
N LEU A 66 -6.54 19.41 10.86
CA LEU A 66 -6.54 18.70 12.13
C LEU A 66 -5.32 17.77 12.24
N ARG A 67 -4.38 18.11 13.13
CA ARG A 67 -3.17 17.31 13.42
C ARG A 67 -3.45 15.84 13.78
N VAL A 68 -4.59 15.56 14.41
CA VAL A 68 -4.98 14.18 14.79
C VAL A 68 -5.06 13.29 13.55
N TRP A 69 -5.72 13.74 12.48
CA TRP A 69 -5.85 12.99 11.23
C TRP A 69 -4.52 12.77 10.52
N THR A 70 -3.57 13.71 10.65
CA THR A 70 -2.19 13.53 10.18
C THR A 70 -1.49 12.39 10.90
N ILE A 71 -1.64 12.30 12.22
CA ILE A 71 -1.02 11.25 13.05
C ILE A 71 -1.68 9.91 12.78
N THR A 72 -3.02 9.84 12.76
CA THR A 72 -3.77 8.62 12.47
C THR A 72 -3.41 8.07 11.10
N ALA A 73 -3.41 8.90 10.04
CA ALA A 73 -3.06 8.44 8.69
C ALA A 73 -1.63 7.91 8.60
N ARG A 74 -0.67 8.52 9.30
CA ARG A 74 0.70 8.04 9.37
C ARG A 74 0.82 6.74 10.15
N ALA A 75 0.17 6.64 11.31
CA ALA A 75 0.16 5.44 12.13
C ALA A 75 -0.45 4.25 11.37
N THR A 76 -1.58 4.45 10.70
CA THR A 76 -2.22 3.40 9.90
C THR A 76 -1.39 3.02 8.68
N ALA A 77 -0.76 3.99 7.99
CA ALA A 77 0.11 3.67 6.85
C ALA A 77 1.37 2.89 7.28
N VAL A 78 1.95 3.21 8.45
CA VAL A 78 3.05 2.43 9.05
C VAL A 78 2.58 1.04 9.46
N ALA A 79 1.41 0.93 10.10
CA ALA A 79 0.85 -0.36 10.49
C ALA A 79 0.60 -1.27 9.27
N GLY A 80 0.09 -0.71 8.17
CA GLY A 80 -0.11 -1.46 6.92
C GLY A 80 1.20 -1.94 6.30
N LEU A 81 2.25 -1.12 6.37
CA LEU A 81 3.59 -1.48 5.89
C LEU A 81 4.22 -2.60 6.74
N VAL A 82 4.08 -2.52 8.06
CA VAL A 82 4.53 -3.57 8.98
C VAL A 82 3.75 -4.87 8.76
N ALA A 83 2.42 -4.79 8.62
CA ALA A 83 1.59 -5.96 8.35
C ALA A 83 1.99 -6.66 7.04
N MET A 84 2.32 -5.90 5.99
CA MET A 84 2.80 -6.47 4.73
C MET A 84 4.22 -7.03 4.82
N ALA A 85 5.10 -6.46 5.63
CA ALA A 85 6.44 -7.00 5.85
C ALA A 85 6.42 -8.32 6.63
N LEU A 86 5.33 -8.59 7.36
CA LEU A 86 5.13 -9.80 8.16
C LEU A 86 4.27 -10.86 7.45
N SER A 87 3.67 -10.55 6.30
CA SER A 87 2.84 -11.46 5.50
C SER A 87 3.66 -12.16 4.43
#